data_AF-A0A428R9T0-F1
#
_entry.id   AF-A0A428R9T0-F1
#
_cell.length_a   1.000
_cell.length_b   1.000
_cell.length_c   1.000
_cell.angle_alpha   90.00
_cell.angle_beta   90.00
_cell.angle_gamma   90.00
#
_symmetry.space_group_name_H-M   'P 1'
#
loop_
_entity.id
_entity.type
_entity.pdbx_description
1 polymer ?
#
loop_
_entity_poly.entity_id
_entity_poly.type
_entity_poly.pdbx_seq_one_letter_code
_entity_poly.pdbx_strand_id
1 'polypeptide(L)'
;MLDDWSVMSRLWGLLTMWMLAKEFITTPNTDDKEPRVRKVKTAISGTQIVSLVGFFVLENVAWLSRRKVLAWSDKSQPKLILWCVRSWGVYVFAELGRLLFERIRKRRGEAGQEDAEARTQWNKQFVENLAWAPLTVHWTTPGGLLPESVAALLASYAQFISVQGLWKETAESA
;
A
#
# COMPACT_ATOMS: atom_id res chain seq x y z
N MET A 1 9.26 -10.58 9.86
CA MET A 1 8.65 -9.23 9.82
C MET A 1 9.58 -8.17 10.41
N LEU A 2 10.30 -8.43 11.51
CA LEU A 2 11.33 -7.52 12.06
C LEU A 2 12.72 -8.16 12.15
N ASP A 3 13.06 -9.02 11.21
CA ASP A 3 14.44 -9.44 10.97
C ASP A 3 15.23 -8.24 10.39
N ASP A 4 16.48 -8.06 10.84
CA ASP A 4 17.29 -6.88 10.51
C ASP A 4 17.38 -6.65 8.99
N TRP A 5 17.48 -7.73 8.23
CA TRP A 5 17.47 -7.70 6.77
C TRP A 5 16.16 -7.16 6.18
N SER A 6 15.01 -7.56 6.71
CA SER A 6 13.71 -7.06 6.28
C SER A 6 13.54 -5.57 6.56
N VAL A 7 14.02 -5.07 7.71
CA VAL A 7 13.95 -3.64 8.02
C VAL A 7 14.92 -2.84 7.15
N MET A 8 16.14 -3.32 6.96
CA MET A 8 17.12 -2.65 6.09
C MET A 8 16.65 -2.60 4.62
N SER A 9 16.07 -3.69 4.11
CA SER A 9 15.53 -3.72 2.75
C SER A 9 14.32 -2.79 2.59
N ARG A 10 13.52 -2.59 3.64
CA ARG A 10 12.41 -1.62 3.66
C ARG A 10 12.83 -0.16 3.70
N LEU A 11 14.08 0.16 4.03
CA LEU A 11 14.59 1.53 3.88
C LEU A 11 14.55 1.99 2.41
N TRP A 12 14.67 1.07 1.44
CA TRP A 12 14.44 1.38 0.02
C TRP A 12 12.99 1.74 -0.26
N GLY A 13 12.05 1.22 0.53
CA GLY A 13 10.64 1.61 0.48
C GLY A 13 10.38 3.07 0.86
N LEU A 14 11.30 3.73 1.60
CA LEU A 14 11.22 5.18 1.85
C LEU A 14 11.37 6.00 0.56
N LEU A 15 12.16 5.52 -0.41
CA LEU A 15 12.27 6.17 -1.71
C LEU A 15 10.95 6.05 -2.47
N THR A 16 10.33 4.88 -2.47
CA THR A 16 9.00 4.68 -3.07
C THR A 16 7.96 5.59 -2.44
N MET A 17 7.97 5.68 -1.12
CA MET A 17 7.09 6.59 -0.37
C MET A 17 7.36 8.06 -0.69
N TRP A 18 8.63 8.47 -0.78
CA TRP A 18 9.00 9.82 -1.20
C TRP A 18 8.53 10.12 -2.62
N MET A 19 8.66 9.18 -3.57
CA MET A 19 8.16 9.34 -4.94
C MET A 19 6.64 9.54 -4.94
N LEU A 20 5.89 8.73 -4.19
CA LEU A 20 4.44 8.87 -4.03
C LEU A 20 4.05 10.22 -3.40
N ALA A 21 4.77 10.64 -2.35
CA ALA A 21 4.53 11.91 -1.68
C ALA A 21 4.86 13.10 -2.59
N LYS A 22 5.97 13.01 -3.33
CA LYS A 22 6.37 14.01 -4.33
C LYS A 22 5.31 14.13 -5.41
N GLU A 23 4.90 13.02 -6.01
CA GLU A 23 3.86 12.99 -7.05
C GLU A 23 2.56 13.64 -6.56
N PHE A 24 2.13 13.33 -5.34
CA PHE A 24 0.95 13.95 -4.74
C PHE A 24 1.08 15.48 -4.57
N ILE A 25 2.27 15.98 -4.22
CA ILE A 25 2.53 17.42 -4.06
C ILE A 25 2.68 18.11 -5.42
N THR A 26 3.40 17.49 -6.37
CA THR A 26 3.75 18.11 -7.65
C THR A 26 2.67 17.99 -8.70
N THR A 27 1.78 17.01 -8.57
CA THR A 27 0.68 16.76 -9.50
C THR A 27 -0.64 17.08 -8.79
N PRO A 28 -0.98 18.37 -8.61
CA PRO A 28 -2.26 18.74 -8.07
C PRO A 28 -3.36 18.17 -8.97
N ASN A 29 -4.40 17.60 -8.36
CA ASN A 29 -5.56 16.96 -9.02
C ASN A 29 -6.44 18.01 -9.73
N THR A 30 -5.84 18.74 -10.66
CA THR A 30 -6.37 19.96 -11.26
C THR A 30 -7.22 19.67 -12.48
N ASP A 31 -7.03 18.50 -13.10
CA ASP A 31 -7.75 18.02 -14.28
C ASP A 31 -9.24 17.75 -14.02
N ASP A 32 -9.64 17.44 -12.79
CA ASP A 32 -11.04 17.20 -12.48
C ASP A 32 -11.79 18.52 -12.32
N LYS A 33 -12.65 18.82 -13.30
CA LYS A 33 -13.60 19.95 -13.30
C LYS A 33 -14.59 19.88 -12.13
N GLU A 34 -14.81 18.70 -11.56
CA GLU A 34 -15.74 18.46 -10.46
C GLU A 34 -15.06 18.59 -9.08
N PRO A 35 -15.50 19.53 -8.22
CA PRO A 35 -14.87 19.75 -6.92
C PRO A 35 -15.06 18.56 -5.95
N ARG A 36 -16.12 17.76 -6.12
CA ARG A 36 -16.38 16.57 -5.30
C ARG A 36 -15.34 15.48 -5.55
N VAL A 37 -15.01 15.24 -6.81
CA VAL A 37 -14.04 14.22 -7.25
C VAL A 37 -12.66 14.55 -6.74
N ARG A 38 -12.27 15.82 -6.91
CA ARG A 38 -11.02 16.36 -6.37
C ARG A 38 -10.91 16.09 -4.88
N LYS A 39 -11.93 16.41 -4.10
CA LYS A 39 -11.95 16.15 -2.64
C LYS A 39 -11.79 14.67 -2.30
N VAL A 40 -12.48 13.77 -3.02
CA VAL A 40 -12.37 12.32 -2.81
C VAL A 40 -10.96 11.83 -3.12
N LYS A 41 -10.41 12.17 -4.29
CA LYS A 41 -9.05 11.77 -4.66
C LYS A 41 -8.01 12.32 -3.68
N THR A 42 -8.11 13.59 -3.29
CA THR A 42 -7.22 14.20 -2.28
C THR A 42 -7.34 13.50 -0.93
N ALA A 43 -8.55 13.15 -0.48
CA ALA A 43 -8.75 12.43 0.77
C ALA A 43 -8.13 11.02 0.74
N ILE A 44 -8.29 10.30 -0.37
CA ILE A 44 -7.70 8.97 -0.57
C ILE A 44 -6.17 9.06 -0.56
N SER A 45 -5.59 9.91 -1.40
CA SER A 45 -4.13 10.07 -1.46
C SER A 45 -3.54 10.58 -0.15
N GLY A 46 -4.21 11.51 0.53
CA GLY A 46 -3.82 11.97 1.87
C GLY A 46 -3.83 10.83 2.89
N THR A 47 -4.86 9.99 2.86
CA THR A 47 -4.94 8.79 3.71
C THR A 47 -3.81 7.82 3.42
N GLN A 48 -3.48 7.59 2.15
CA GLN A 48 -2.38 6.71 1.74
C GLN A 48 -1.03 7.21 2.26
N ILE A 49 -0.73 8.49 2.08
CA ILE A 49 0.53 9.08 2.55
C ILE A 49 0.62 9.00 4.07
N VAL A 50 -0.40 9.44 4.80
CA VAL A 50 -0.40 9.38 6.27
C VAL A 50 -0.25 7.94 6.78
N SER A 51 -0.89 6.99 6.10
CA SER A 51 -0.78 5.57 6.42
C SER A 51 0.64 5.03 6.22
N LEU A 52 1.28 5.36 5.09
CA LEU A 52 2.67 4.97 4.84
C LEU A 52 3.65 5.66 5.80
N VAL A 53 3.45 6.93 6.14
CA VAL A 53 4.24 7.64 7.17
C VAL A 53 4.12 6.89 8.49
N GLY A 54 2.90 6.56 8.92
CA GLY A 54 2.66 5.78 10.14
C GLY A 54 3.38 4.44 10.11
N PHE A 55 3.27 3.70 9.01
CA PHE A 55 3.94 2.41 8.82
C PHE A 55 5.45 2.51 9.04
N PHE A 56 6.13 3.38 8.29
CA PHE A 56 7.60 3.50 8.36
C PHE A 56 8.07 4.07 9.70
N VAL A 57 7.39 5.08 10.25
CA VAL A 57 7.76 5.63 11.56
C VAL A 57 7.64 4.57 12.65
N LEU A 58 6.51 3.86 12.70
CA LEU A 58 6.29 2.82 13.71
C LEU A 58 7.27 1.66 13.56
N GLU A 59 7.61 1.27 12.34
CA GLU A 59 8.60 0.23 12.05
C GLU A 59 10.01 0.64 12.55
N ASN A 60 10.46 1.84 12.22
CA ASN A 60 11.77 2.35 12.65
C ASN A 60 11.84 2.50 14.18
N VAL A 61 10.77 2.97 14.80
CA VAL A 61 10.68 3.11 16.26
C VAL A 61 10.70 1.73 16.94
N ALA A 62 9.98 0.74 16.40
CA ALA A 62 10.01 -0.64 16.90
C ALA A 62 11.42 -1.25 16.79
N TRP A 63 12.11 -1.00 15.67
CA TRP A 63 13.48 -1.46 15.45
C TRP A 63 14.48 -0.79 16.42
N LEU A 64 14.42 0.53 16.59
CA LEU A 64 15.29 1.27 17.52
C LEU A 64 15.05 0.88 18.99
N SER A 65 13.79 0.65 19.36
CA SER A 65 13.43 0.17 20.71
C SER A 65 14.05 -1.20 21.00
N ARG A 66 14.06 -2.11 20.03
CA ARG A 66 14.67 -3.45 20.18
C ARG A 66 16.18 -3.40 20.38
N ARG A 67 16.85 -2.38 19.83
CA ARG A 67 18.29 -2.12 20.03
C ARG A 67 18.61 -1.34 21.31
N LYS A 68 17.61 -1.08 22.16
CA LYS A 68 17.76 -0.30 23.41
C LYS A 68 18.26 1.14 23.19
N VAL A 69 18.14 1.66 21.97
CA VAL A 69 18.50 3.05 21.65
C VAL A 69 17.43 4.00 22.20
N LEU A 70 16.16 3.60 22.10
CA LEU A 70 15.04 4.29 22.75
C LEU A 70 14.76 3.65 24.11
N ALA A 71 14.54 4.47 25.14
CA ALA A 71 14.16 4.03 26.49
C ALA A 71 12.69 3.53 26.56
N TRP A 72 12.26 2.75 25.58
CA TRP A 72 10.92 2.18 25.49
C TRP A 72 10.91 0.74 26.00
N SER A 73 9.84 0.40 26.70
CA SER A 73 9.66 -0.95 27.25
C SER A 73 9.48 -1.98 26.14
N ASP A 74 10.15 -3.13 26.25
CA ASP A 74 10.00 -4.27 25.33
C ASP A 74 8.54 -4.76 25.26
N LYS A 75 7.76 -4.53 26.32
CA LYS A 75 6.32 -4.86 26.39
C LYS A 75 5.48 -4.10 25.36
N SER A 76 5.98 -2.98 24.85
CA SER A 76 5.29 -2.16 23.85
C SER A 76 5.53 -2.62 22.41
N GLN A 77 6.54 -3.47 22.15
CA GLN A 77 6.90 -3.89 20.80
C GLN A 77 5.76 -4.60 20.03
N PRO A 78 5.02 -5.56 20.62
CA PRO A 78 3.92 -6.21 19.91
C PRO A 78 2.83 -5.21 19.49
N LYS A 79 2.60 -4.17 20.30
CA LYS A 79 1.63 -3.11 19.99
C LYS A 79 2.12 -2.24 18.82
N LEU A 80 3.41 -1.91 18.76
CA LEU A 80 3.98 -1.13 17.65
C LEU A 80 3.90 -1.87 16.33
N ILE A 81 4.24 -3.16 16.32
CA ILE A 81 4.13 -4.02 15.14
C ILE A 81 2.68 -4.10 14.68
N LEU A 82 1.75 -4.27 15.62
CA LEU A 82 0.32 -4.32 15.31
C LEU A 82 -0.18 -3.02 14.67
N TRP A 83 0.23 -1.86 15.20
CA TRP A 83 -0.11 -0.56 14.62
C TRP A 83 0.55 -0.35 13.26
N CYS A 84 1.77 -0.84 13.06
CA CYS A 84 2.45 -0.84 11.76
C CYS A 84 1.64 -1.63 10.71
N VAL A 85 1.26 -2.88 11.00
CA VAL A 85 0.42 -3.68 10.10
C VAL A 85 -0.93 -2.99 9.83
N ARG A 86 -1.54 -2.37 10.85
CA ARG A 86 -2.79 -1.60 10.67
C ARG A 86 -2.62 -0.43 9.74
N SER A 87 -1.56 0.36 9.90
CA SER A 87 -1.25 1.47 9.00
C SER A 87 -1.09 0.99 7.55
N TRP A 88 -0.40 -0.11 7.33
CA TRP A 88 -0.32 -0.70 5.99
C TRP A 88 -1.67 -1.23 5.48
N GLY A 89 -2.48 -1.84 6.35
CA GLY A 89 -3.86 -2.22 6.03
C GLY A 89 -4.70 -1.04 5.55
N VAL A 90 -4.65 0.10 6.25
CA VAL A 90 -5.37 1.31 5.84
C VAL A 90 -4.92 1.75 4.44
N TYR A 91 -3.63 1.69 4.13
CA TYR A 91 -3.12 1.99 2.79
C TYR A 91 -3.72 1.04 1.72
N VAL A 92 -3.71 -0.27 1.96
CA VAL A 92 -4.26 -1.28 1.03
C VAL A 92 -5.75 -1.05 0.77
N PHE A 93 -6.55 -0.80 1.82
CA PHE A 93 -7.97 -0.52 1.66
C PHE A 93 -8.24 0.84 0.99
N ALA A 94 -7.41 1.86 1.26
CA ALA A 94 -7.49 3.13 0.56
C ALA A 94 -7.19 2.98 -0.94
N GLU A 95 -6.23 2.13 -1.30
CA GLU A 95 -5.88 1.82 -2.69
C GLU A 95 -7.00 1.04 -3.41
N LEU A 96 -7.60 0.04 -2.76
CA LEU A 96 -8.82 -0.61 -3.27
C LEU A 96 -9.97 0.39 -3.48
N GLY A 97 -10.14 1.32 -2.53
CA GLY A 97 -11.12 2.41 -2.63
C GLY A 97 -10.85 3.31 -3.83
N ARG A 98 -9.58 3.69 -4.07
CA ARG A 98 -9.14 4.45 -5.25
C ARG A 98 -9.53 3.75 -6.54
N LEU A 99 -9.16 2.47 -6.66
CA LEU A 99 -9.40 1.65 -7.84
C LEU A 99 -10.90 1.46 -8.10
N LEU A 100 -11.70 1.20 -7.07
CA LEU A 100 -13.16 1.08 -7.20
C LEU A 100 -13.80 2.41 -7.62
N PHE A 101 -13.37 3.53 -7.04
CA PHE A 101 -13.86 4.85 -7.38
C PHE A 101 -13.59 5.18 -8.87
N GLU A 102 -12.38 4.93 -9.34
CA GLU A 102 -12.01 5.08 -10.76
C GLU A 102 -12.86 4.19 -11.67
N ARG A 103 -13.08 2.93 -11.27
CA ARG A 103 -13.90 1.97 -12.04
C ARG A 103 -15.36 2.40 -12.15
N ILE A 104 -15.93 2.92 -11.07
CA ILE A 104 -17.32 3.40 -11.04
C ILE A 104 -17.48 4.61 -11.96
N ARG A 105 -16.55 5.58 -11.91
CA ARG A 105 -16.59 6.77 -12.77
C ARG A 105 -16.49 6.43 -14.24
N LYS A 106 -15.58 5.53 -14.62
CA LYS A 106 -15.47 5.03 -16.01
C LYS A 106 -16.77 4.36 -16.47
N ARG A 107 -17.37 3.51 -15.63
CA ARG A 107 -18.66 2.85 -15.96
C ARG A 107 -19.82 3.83 -16.12
N ARG A 108 -19.77 4.99 -15.45
CA ARG A 108 -20.76 6.07 -15.58
C ARG A 108 -20.50 7.01 -16.76
N GLY A 109 -19.40 6.82 -17.50
CA GLY A 109 -18.98 7.72 -18.57
C GLY A 109 -18.43 9.07 -18.08
N GLU A 110 -18.14 9.19 -16.78
CA GLU A 110 -17.60 10.41 -16.15
C GLU A 110 -16.08 10.53 -16.25
N ALA A 111 -15.42 9.42 -16.58
CA ALA A 111 -14.01 9.35 -16.94
C ALA A 111 -13.95 8.72 -18.33
N GLY A 112 -13.14 9.30 -19.23
CA GLY A 112 -13.12 8.99 -20.68
C GLY A 112 -12.99 7.51 -21.05
N GLN A 113 -12.99 7.21 -22.34
CA GLN A 113 -12.92 5.83 -22.83
C GLN A 113 -11.73 5.07 -22.23
N GLU A 114 -12.00 3.83 -21.81
CA GLU A 114 -11.01 2.96 -21.21
C GLU A 114 -10.34 2.12 -22.29
N ASP A 115 -9.06 2.38 -22.51
CA ASP A 115 -8.24 1.54 -23.38
C ASP A 115 -8.01 0.15 -22.76
N ALA A 116 -7.74 -0.84 -23.61
CA ALA A 116 -7.51 -2.22 -23.18
C ALA A 116 -6.32 -2.35 -22.22
N GLU A 117 -5.27 -1.56 -22.43
CA GLU A 117 -4.08 -1.49 -21.58
C GLU A 117 -4.41 -0.92 -20.20
N ALA A 118 -5.13 0.21 -20.15
CA ALA A 118 -5.57 0.83 -18.90
C ALA A 118 -6.45 -0.13 -18.08
N ARG A 119 -7.33 -0.91 -18.74
CA ARG A 119 -8.13 -1.94 -18.07
C ARG A 119 -7.29 -3.09 -17.53
N THR A 120 -6.27 -3.50 -18.27
CA THR A 120 -5.35 -4.56 -17.86
C THR A 120 -4.54 -4.13 -16.64
N GLN A 121 -4.02 -2.90 -16.65
CA GLN A 121 -3.26 -2.35 -15.52
C GLN A 121 -4.14 -2.21 -14.27
N TRP A 122 -5.37 -1.70 -14.44
CA TRP A 122 -6.34 -1.63 -13.35
C TRP A 122 -6.63 -3.02 -12.75
N ASN A 123 -6.85 -4.05 -13.59
CA ASN A 123 -7.11 -5.40 -13.11
C ASN A 123 -5.93 -5.95 -12.29
N LYS A 124 -4.68 -5.74 -12.74
CA LYS A 124 -3.49 -6.19 -12.01
C LYS A 124 -3.41 -5.53 -10.63
N GLN A 125 -3.50 -4.19 -10.58
CA GLN A 125 -3.44 -3.44 -9.33
C GLN A 125 -4.58 -3.86 -8.38
N PHE A 126 -5.77 -4.09 -8.91
CA PHE A 126 -6.91 -4.52 -8.11
C PHE A 126 -6.71 -5.92 -7.53
N VAL A 127 -6.27 -6.88 -8.34
CA VAL A 127 -6.04 -8.27 -7.89
C VAL A 127 -4.87 -8.34 -6.90
N GLU A 128 -3.80 -7.58 -7.13
CA GLU A 128 -2.67 -7.49 -6.19
C GLU A 128 -3.12 -6.98 -4.82
N ASN A 129 -3.83 -5.85 -4.78
CA ASN A 129 -4.34 -5.29 -3.52
C ASN A 129 -5.40 -6.19 -2.88
N LEU A 130 -6.19 -6.92 -3.68
CA LEU A 130 -7.16 -7.88 -3.18
C LEU A 130 -6.50 -9.10 -2.54
N ALA A 131 -5.32 -9.51 -3.03
CA ALA A 131 -4.51 -10.55 -2.40
C ALA A 131 -3.89 -10.05 -1.08
N TRP A 132 -3.47 -8.78 -1.01
CA TRP A 132 -2.95 -8.16 0.21
C TRP A 132 -4.00 -7.91 1.28
N ALA A 133 -5.22 -7.50 0.90
CA ALA A 133 -6.27 -7.11 1.84
C ALA A 133 -6.54 -8.15 2.96
N PRO A 134 -6.83 -9.44 2.68
CA PRO A 134 -7.06 -10.43 3.72
C PRO A 134 -5.82 -10.69 4.59
N LEU A 135 -4.61 -10.51 4.04
CA LEU A 135 -3.37 -10.67 4.80
C LEU A 135 -3.20 -9.57 5.84
N THR A 136 -3.56 -8.33 5.51
CA THR A 136 -3.52 -7.24 6.48
C THR A 136 -4.50 -7.47 7.64
N VAL A 137 -5.65 -8.09 7.40
CA VAL A 137 -6.60 -8.47 8.47
C VAL A 137 -6.07 -9.69 9.24
N HIS A 138 -5.51 -10.68 8.55
CA HIS A 138 -4.91 -11.86 9.17
C HIS A 138 -3.80 -11.47 10.17
N TRP A 139 -2.88 -10.59 9.78
CA TRP A 139 -1.76 -10.15 10.64
C TRP A 139 -2.15 -9.16 11.73
N THR A 140 -3.34 -8.54 11.66
CA THR A 140 -3.85 -7.67 12.74
C THR A 140 -4.68 -8.41 13.78
N THR A 141 -5.01 -9.68 13.53
CA THR A 141 -5.84 -10.50 14.43
C THR A 141 -4.94 -11.41 15.27
N PRO A 142 -5.07 -11.41 16.62
CA PRO A 142 -4.35 -12.36 17.46
C PRO A 142 -4.69 -13.80 17.07
N GLY A 143 -3.68 -14.62 16.79
CA GLY A 143 -3.85 -16.02 16.36
C GLY A 143 -4.09 -16.22 14.86
N GLY A 144 -4.25 -15.14 14.08
CA GLY A 144 -4.47 -15.20 12.63
C GLY A 144 -5.86 -15.68 12.22
N LEU A 145 -6.31 -15.27 11.04
CA LEU A 145 -7.61 -15.67 10.46
C LEU A 145 -7.53 -16.79 9.42
N LEU A 146 -6.32 -17.08 8.94
CA LEU A 146 -6.07 -17.93 7.79
C LEU A 146 -4.98 -18.94 8.19
N PRO A 147 -4.97 -20.15 7.61
CA PRO A 147 -3.82 -21.02 7.70
C PRO A 147 -2.56 -20.32 7.15
N GLU A 148 -1.42 -20.52 7.79
CA GLU A 148 -0.15 -19.90 7.37
C GLU A 148 0.20 -20.21 5.91
N SER A 149 -0.13 -21.41 5.44
CA SER A 149 0.06 -21.80 4.03
C SER A 149 -0.75 -20.94 3.06
N VAL A 150 -2.00 -20.63 3.41
CA VAL A 150 -2.87 -19.75 2.60
C VAL A 150 -2.35 -18.32 2.64
N ALA A 151 -1.92 -17.86 3.82
CA ALA A 151 -1.34 -16.53 3.97
C ALA A 151 -0.06 -16.38 3.12
N ALA A 152 0.82 -17.36 3.16
CA ALA A 152 2.03 -17.41 2.35
C ALA A 152 1.72 -17.42 0.84
N LEU A 153 0.76 -18.24 0.39
CA LEU A 153 0.37 -18.30 -1.02
C LEU A 153 -0.16 -16.97 -1.54
N LEU A 154 -1.02 -16.29 -0.78
CA LEU A 154 -1.54 -14.97 -1.16
C LEU A 154 -0.41 -13.94 -1.24
N ALA A 155 0.52 -13.95 -0.28
CA ALA A 155 1.65 -13.02 -0.27
C ALA A 155 2.57 -13.27 -1.48
N SER A 156 2.88 -14.54 -1.77
CA SER A 156 3.66 -14.92 -2.94
C SER A 156 2.97 -14.51 -4.25
N TYR A 157 1.65 -14.68 -4.34
CA TYR A 157 0.89 -14.33 -5.53
C TYR A 157 0.87 -12.81 -5.77
N ALA A 158 0.68 -12.02 -4.71
CA ALA A 158 0.74 -10.57 -4.82
C ALA A 158 2.12 -10.09 -5.31
N GLN A 159 3.19 -10.66 -4.75
CA GLN A 159 4.56 -10.33 -5.20
C GLN A 159 4.86 -10.80 -6.62
N PHE A 160 4.30 -11.93 -7.05
CA PHE A 160 4.42 -12.37 -8.43
C PHE A 160 3.81 -11.36 -9.40
N ILE A 161 2.62 -10.81 -9.10
CA ILE A 161 1.97 -9.79 -9.92
C ILE A 161 2.85 -8.53 -10.01
N SER A 162 3.39 -8.07 -8.87
CA SER A 162 4.24 -6.89 -8.78
C SER A 162 5.49 -7.03 -9.66
N VAL A 163 6.23 -8.14 -9.52
CA VAL A 163 7.44 -8.42 -10.30
C VAL A 163 7.12 -8.56 -11.78
N GLN A 164 6.03 -9.24 -12.14
CA GLN A 164 5.59 -9.38 -13.53
C GLN A 164 5.25 -8.01 -14.15
N GLY A 165 4.66 -7.09 -13.38
CA GLY A 165 4.38 -5.72 -13.81
C GLY A 165 5.65 -4.96 -14.17
N LEU A 166 6.60 -4.90 -13.24
CA LEU A 166 7.88 -4.21 -13.40
C LEU A 166 8.71 -4.76 -14.58
N TRP A 167 8.68 -6.09 -14.78
CA TRP A 167 9.39 -6.72 -15.89
C TRP A 167 8.85 -6.28 -17.26
N LYS A 168 7.53 -6.16 -17.39
CA LYS A 168 6.90 -5.72 -18.65
C LYS A 168 7.23 -4.26 -18.96
N GLU A 169 7.14 -3.39 -17.96
CA GLU A 169 7.47 -1.96 -18.11
C GLU A 169 8.94 -1.77 -18.53
N THR A 170 9.84 -2.60 -17.99
CA THR A 170 11.27 -2.58 -18.36
C THR A 170 11.48 -3.04 -19.80
N ALA A 171 10.76 -4.08 -20.25
CA ALA A 171 10.88 -4.63 -21.60
C ALA A 171 10.32 -3.72 -22.70
N GLU A 172 9.32 -2.88 -22.37
CA GLU A 172 8.74 -1.90 -23.30
C GLU A 172 9.56 -0.61 -23.43
N SER A 173 10.45 -0.35 -22.46
CA SER A 173 11.32 0.84 -22.42
C SER A 173 12.69 0.63 -23.08
N ALA A 174 12.97 -0.58 -23.60
CA ALA A 174 14.23 -0.98 -24.23
C ALA A 174 14.08 -1.14 -25.75
#